data_AF-X5Y4W1-F1
#
_entry.id   AF-X5Y4W1-F1
#
_cell.length_a   1.000
_cell.length_b   1.000
_cell.length_c   1.000
_cell.angle_alpha   90.00
_cell.angle_beta   90.00
_cell.angle_gamma   90.00
#
_symmetry.space_group_name_H-M   'P 1'
#
loop_
_entity.id
_entity.type
_entity.pdbx_description
1 polymer ?
#
loop_
_entity_poly.entity_id
_entity_poly.type
_entity_poly.pdbx_seq_one_letter_code
_entity_poly.pdbx_strand_id
1 'polypeptide(L)'
;MSTLHDTVDANDTRFVNAVDITLDQGESFKKNGFLKINGLFSPACIQALREAALLNIRSASDLDTKYGSGFKRLTYGLGQTTALRHIYTANSFRKAVVGLIGDPLIVSEGLAFELSKGETGFTWHYDSLSFRFIRPVDPGYSIWVPLNRIDPDRGGGMAYIPESLLSGLFNFQLSSLLSKKMRKGGDISVMSSPLQKIFSTSSLLEEVFEENKLEDEFDLGDALLFTKSVWHRTTPLKKSGPESRLAIAIRLLDWRSRLDRGMFEGETDSGGGMGMGVNWGKPKQTFYGSQFVDVADGDELRKSRFCGPII
;
A
#
# COMPACT_ATOMS: atom_id res chain seq x y z
N MET A 1 -28.36 -9.95 32.12
CA MET A 1 -27.90 -8.58 31.77
C MET A 1 -26.71 -8.26 32.66
N SER A 2 -25.50 -8.49 32.18
CA SER A 2 -24.28 -8.03 32.83
C SER A 2 -23.46 -7.35 31.75
N THR A 3 -23.54 -6.02 31.74
CA THR A 3 -22.73 -5.14 30.92
C THR A 3 -21.37 -5.01 31.58
N LEU A 4 -20.39 -5.72 31.06
CA LEU A 4 -18.98 -5.44 31.33
C LEU A 4 -18.62 -4.18 30.54
N HIS A 5 -18.46 -3.09 31.28
CA HIS A 5 -17.85 -1.86 30.80
C HIS A 5 -16.37 -2.13 30.51
N ASP A 6 -15.98 -2.02 29.25
CA ASP A 6 -14.59 -1.82 28.85
C ASP A 6 -14.14 -0.45 29.39
N THR A 7 -13.54 -0.46 30.57
CA THR A 7 -12.77 0.68 31.08
C THR A 7 -11.45 0.71 30.33
N VAL A 8 -11.39 1.47 29.24
CA VAL A 8 -10.13 1.87 28.61
C VAL A 8 -9.38 2.74 29.62
N ASP A 9 -8.23 2.26 30.07
CA ASP A 9 -7.36 2.95 31.01
C ASP A 9 -6.87 4.28 30.38
N ALA A 10 -7.28 5.40 30.95
CA ALA A 10 -7.09 6.75 30.40
C ALA A 10 -5.61 7.20 30.34
N ASN A 11 -4.68 6.34 30.78
CA ASN A 11 -3.23 6.59 30.78
C ASN A 11 -2.42 5.66 29.86
N ASP A 12 -3.03 4.77 29.06
CA ASP A 12 -2.25 4.00 28.09
C ASP A 12 -1.87 4.86 26.86
N THR A 13 -0.78 5.59 27.03
CA THR A 13 -0.17 6.47 26.01
C THR A 13 0.54 5.71 24.89
N ARG A 14 0.49 4.37 24.89
CA ARG A 14 1.15 3.55 23.85
C ARG A 14 0.35 3.62 22.56
N PHE A 15 1.03 3.95 21.45
CA PHE A 15 0.41 3.99 20.13
C PHE A 15 0.21 2.59 19.52
N VAL A 16 1.12 1.67 19.85
CA VAL A 16 1.13 0.33 19.26
C VAL A 16 1.01 -0.69 20.38
N ASN A 17 -0.03 -1.51 20.29
CA ASN A 17 -0.29 -2.58 21.24
C ASN A 17 0.72 -3.72 21.02
N ALA A 18 1.02 -4.45 22.08
CA ALA A 18 1.74 -5.71 21.93
C ALA A 18 0.79 -6.74 21.34
N VAL A 19 1.13 -7.28 20.17
CA VAL A 19 0.38 -8.34 19.50
C VAL A 19 1.32 -9.50 19.23
N ASP A 20 0.85 -10.71 19.53
CA ASP A 20 1.60 -11.93 19.26
C ASP A 20 1.14 -12.51 17.93
N ILE A 21 2.06 -12.57 16.97
CA ILE A 21 1.81 -13.21 15.69
C ILE A 21 2.17 -14.70 15.83
N THR A 22 1.17 -15.55 15.67
CA THR A 22 1.33 -17.01 15.75
C THR A 22 2.10 -17.55 14.54
N LEU A 23 2.64 -18.77 14.68
CA LEU A 23 3.31 -19.46 13.58
C LEU A 23 2.38 -19.66 12.38
N ASP A 24 1.11 -20.02 12.62
CA ASP A 24 0.13 -20.22 11.55
C ASP A 24 -0.18 -18.92 10.80
N GLN A 25 -0.26 -17.79 11.50
CA GLN A 25 -0.36 -16.47 10.87
C GLN A 25 0.89 -16.15 10.05
N GLY A 26 2.07 -16.52 10.54
CA GLY A 26 3.34 -16.40 9.83
C GLY A 26 3.37 -17.20 8.52
N GLU A 27 2.96 -18.46 8.56
CA GLU A 27 2.90 -19.32 7.38
C GLU A 27 1.79 -18.86 6.41
N SER A 28 0.65 -18.40 6.92
CA SER A 28 -0.41 -17.80 6.11
C SER A 28 0.09 -16.56 5.37
N PHE A 29 0.82 -15.66 6.05
CA PHE A 29 1.42 -14.47 5.43
C PHE A 29 2.41 -14.85 4.33
N LYS A 30 3.31 -15.81 4.58
CA LYS A 30 4.28 -16.28 3.57
C LYS A 30 3.61 -16.87 2.33
N LYS A 31 2.50 -17.59 2.52
CA LYS A 31 1.76 -18.24 1.43
C LYS A 31 0.92 -17.24 0.64
N ASN A 32 0.20 -16.37 1.33
CA ASN A 32 -0.85 -15.54 0.73
C ASN A 32 -0.39 -14.11 0.42
N GLY A 33 0.74 -13.68 1.00
CA GLY A 33 1.29 -12.33 0.85
C GLY A 33 0.59 -11.27 1.70
N PHE A 34 -0.40 -11.61 2.51
CA PHE A 34 -1.08 -10.66 3.40
C PHE A 34 -1.50 -11.28 4.73
N LEU A 35 -1.72 -10.42 5.73
CA LEU A 35 -2.21 -10.78 7.05
C LEU A 35 -2.96 -9.58 7.67
N LYS A 36 -4.19 -9.82 8.13
CA LYS A 36 -4.88 -8.91 9.05
C LYS A 36 -4.30 -9.07 10.45
N ILE A 37 -3.82 -7.98 11.04
CA ILE A 37 -3.32 -7.90 12.40
C ILE A 37 -4.37 -7.18 13.25
N ASN A 38 -5.06 -7.94 14.09
CA ASN A 38 -6.12 -7.41 14.94
C ASN A 38 -5.55 -6.56 16.07
N GLY A 39 -6.13 -5.39 16.32
CA GLY A 39 -5.82 -4.53 17.45
C GLY A 39 -4.36 -4.07 17.52
N LEU A 40 -3.66 -3.96 16.39
CA LEU A 40 -2.25 -3.51 16.36
C LEU A 40 -2.10 -2.09 16.94
N PHE A 41 -3.05 -1.21 16.66
CA PHE A 41 -3.00 0.19 17.06
C PHE A 41 -3.99 0.51 18.18
N SER A 42 -3.55 1.32 19.14
CA SER A 42 -4.41 1.78 20.22
C SER A 42 -5.41 2.85 19.75
N PRO A 43 -6.49 3.11 20.50
CA PRO A 43 -7.41 4.21 20.20
C PRO A 43 -6.71 5.57 20.08
N ALA A 44 -5.71 5.84 20.92
CA ALA A 44 -4.91 7.08 20.87
C ALA A 44 -4.14 7.21 19.55
N CYS A 45 -3.58 6.10 19.04
CA CYS A 45 -2.92 6.07 17.74
C CYS A 45 -3.90 6.33 16.59
N ILE A 46 -5.08 5.70 16.61
CA ILE A 46 -6.11 5.91 15.60
C ILE A 46 -6.55 7.38 15.56
N GLN A 47 -6.74 8.01 16.72
CA GLN A 47 -7.04 9.43 16.81
C GLN A 47 -5.92 10.29 16.21
N ALA A 48 -4.66 10.06 16.61
CA ALA A 48 -3.52 10.82 16.11
C ALA A 48 -3.32 10.67 14.60
N LEU A 49 -3.52 9.47 14.05
CA LEU A 49 -3.48 9.22 12.60
C LEU A 49 -4.61 9.95 11.87
N ARG A 50 -5.82 10.00 12.44
CA ARG A 50 -6.96 10.73 11.88
C ARG A 50 -6.71 12.23 11.83
N GLU A 51 -6.17 12.80 12.91
CA GLU A 51 -5.79 14.22 12.96
C GLU A 51 -4.71 14.52 11.92
N ALA A 52 -3.65 13.69 11.85
CA ALA A 52 -2.60 13.83 10.85
C ALA A 52 -3.13 13.72 9.40
N ALA A 53 -4.06 12.80 9.14
CA ALA A 53 -4.70 12.66 7.85
C ALA A 53 -5.47 13.93 7.48
N LEU A 54 -6.35 14.41 8.36
CA LEU A 54 -7.22 15.55 8.09
C LEU A 54 -6.45 16.86 7.85
N LEU A 55 -5.31 17.06 8.52
CA LEU A 55 -4.47 18.24 8.34
C LEU A 55 -3.75 18.28 6.97
N ASN A 56 -3.38 17.11 6.46
CA ASN A 56 -2.48 16.99 5.30
C ASN A 56 -3.19 16.57 4.01
N ILE A 57 -4.41 16.03 4.10
CA ILE A 57 -5.21 15.65 2.95
C ILE A 57 -5.53 16.90 2.09
N ARG A 58 -5.35 16.76 0.77
CA ARG A 58 -5.68 17.76 -0.25
C ARG A 58 -6.65 17.16 -1.26
N SER A 59 -7.48 17.98 -1.90
CA SER A 59 -8.43 17.47 -2.90
C SER A 59 -7.67 16.76 -4.02
N ALA A 60 -8.15 15.60 -4.48
CA ALA A 60 -7.51 14.88 -5.58
C ALA A 60 -7.59 15.70 -6.89
N SER A 61 -8.63 16.53 -7.05
CA SER A 61 -8.75 17.49 -8.16
C SER A 61 -7.62 18.52 -8.18
N ASP A 62 -7.15 18.92 -7.01
CA ASP A 62 -6.12 19.96 -6.87
C ASP A 62 -4.72 19.41 -7.19
N LEU A 63 -4.58 18.08 -7.23
CA LEU A 63 -3.36 17.40 -7.64
C LEU A 63 -3.27 17.22 -9.17
N ASP A 64 -4.34 17.55 -9.92
CA ASP A 64 -4.43 17.43 -11.38
C ASP A 64 -3.92 16.07 -11.91
N THR A 65 -4.40 14.98 -11.29
CA THR A 65 -3.93 13.61 -11.55
C THR A 65 -5.05 12.63 -11.85
N LYS A 66 -4.82 11.75 -12.83
CA LYS A 66 -5.66 10.55 -13.06
C LYS A 66 -5.42 9.44 -12.03
N TYR A 67 -4.22 9.38 -11.44
CA TYR A 67 -3.92 8.43 -10.36
C TYR A 67 -4.54 8.92 -9.05
N GLY A 68 -5.32 8.07 -8.38
CA GLY A 68 -6.04 8.44 -7.16
C GLY A 68 -7.27 9.33 -7.39
N SER A 69 -7.67 9.59 -8.65
CA SER A 69 -8.89 10.36 -8.97
C SER A 69 -10.18 9.68 -8.51
N GLY A 70 -10.11 8.37 -8.19
CA GLY A 70 -11.19 7.63 -7.54
C GLY A 70 -11.31 7.93 -6.03
N PHE A 71 -10.53 8.85 -5.48
CA PHE A 71 -10.67 9.36 -4.12
C PHE A 71 -10.94 10.86 -4.15
N LYS A 72 -11.72 11.34 -3.18
CA LYS A 72 -11.99 12.76 -3.00
C LYS A 72 -10.72 13.53 -2.69
N ARG A 73 -9.86 12.89 -1.89
CA ARG A 73 -8.85 13.59 -1.10
C ARG A 73 -7.69 12.64 -0.78
N LEU A 74 -6.45 13.05 -1.05
CA LEU A 74 -5.24 12.22 -0.92
C LEU A 74 -4.03 13.04 -0.47
N THR A 75 -3.05 12.41 0.19
CA THR A 75 -1.79 13.07 0.57
C THR A 75 -0.60 12.13 0.51
N TYR A 76 0.59 12.73 0.34
CA TYR A 76 1.90 12.09 0.32
C TYR A 76 2.78 12.73 1.40
N GLY A 77 3.71 11.95 1.99
CA GLY A 77 4.70 12.47 2.93
C GLY A 77 4.29 12.43 4.41
N LEU A 78 3.27 11.66 4.80
CA LEU A 78 2.90 11.51 6.21
C LEU A 78 3.99 10.82 7.04
N GLY A 79 4.93 10.11 6.40
CA GLY A 79 6.01 9.38 7.07
C GLY A 79 6.86 10.23 8.03
N GLN A 80 6.84 11.55 7.88
CA GLN A 80 7.55 12.51 8.75
C GLN A 80 6.69 13.09 9.88
N THR A 81 5.40 12.72 9.96
CA THR A 81 4.53 13.15 11.07
C THR A 81 4.94 12.49 12.38
N THR A 82 4.73 13.21 13.49
CA THR A 82 4.98 12.69 14.85
C THR A 82 4.22 11.38 15.10
N ALA A 83 3.00 11.25 14.59
CA ALA A 83 2.18 10.06 14.77
C ALA A 83 2.82 8.81 14.13
N LEU A 84 3.24 8.90 12.86
CA LEU A 84 3.91 7.78 12.20
C LEU A 84 5.27 7.50 12.82
N ARG A 85 6.00 8.52 13.26
CA ARG A 85 7.25 8.34 14.01
C ARG A 85 7.07 7.52 15.27
N HIS A 86 6.06 7.84 16.08
CA HIS A 86 5.74 7.06 17.28
C HIS A 86 5.41 5.59 16.97
N ILE A 87 4.76 5.31 15.83
CA ILE A 87 4.47 3.95 15.39
C ILE A 87 5.76 3.18 15.08
N TYR A 88 6.56 3.64 14.13
CA TYR A 88 7.70 2.84 13.66
C TYR A 88 8.89 2.81 14.64
N THR A 89 8.94 3.72 15.61
CA THR A 89 9.89 3.64 16.74
C THR A 89 9.40 2.78 17.90
N ALA A 90 8.13 2.32 17.89
CA ALA A 90 7.61 1.49 18.97
C ALA A 90 8.21 0.07 18.90
N ASN A 91 8.68 -0.43 20.05
CA ASN A 91 9.18 -1.80 20.16
C ASN A 91 8.11 -2.84 19.80
N SER A 92 6.85 -2.61 20.18
CA SER A 92 5.73 -3.51 19.83
C SER A 92 5.54 -3.61 18.32
N PHE A 93 5.66 -2.48 17.61
CA PHE A 93 5.55 -2.46 16.15
C PHE A 93 6.66 -3.28 15.50
N ARG A 94 7.91 -3.07 15.92
CA ARG A 94 9.06 -3.84 15.42
C ARG A 94 8.89 -5.32 15.70
N LYS A 95 8.53 -5.70 16.93
CA LYS A 95 8.29 -7.11 17.28
C LYS A 95 7.22 -7.77 16.41
N ALA A 96 6.10 -7.10 16.17
CA ALA A 96 5.02 -7.65 15.35
C ALA A 96 5.40 -7.71 13.86
N VAL A 97 5.84 -6.59 13.29
CA VAL A 97 6.03 -6.45 11.84
C VAL A 97 7.39 -6.98 11.38
N VAL A 98 8.49 -6.54 12.01
CA VAL A 98 9.84 -7.03 11.69
C VAL A 98 9.99 -8.48 12.12
N GLY A 99 9.38 -8.89 13.24
CA GLY A 99 9.37 -10.29 13.68
C GLY A 99 8.64 -11.22 12.71
N LEU A 100 7.51 -10.78 12.13
CA LEU A 100 6.81 -11.55 11.09
C LEU A 100 7.60 -11.64 9.79
N ILE A 101 8.19 -10.53 9.34
CA ILE A 101 8.91 -10.47 8.06
C ILE A 101 10.28 -11.15 8.14
N GLY A 102 10.96 -11.04 9.27
CA GLY A 102 12.26 -11.68 9.53
C GLY A 102 13.50 -10.86 9.15
N ASP A 103 13.32 -9.69 8.53
CA ASP A 103 14.40 -8.79 8.10
C ASP A 103 14.15 -7.34 8.54
N PRO A 104 15.21 -6.56 8.84
CA PRO A 104 15.09 -5.12 9.08
C PRO A 104 14.45 -4.37 7.91
N LEU A 105 13.68 -3.33 8.21
CA LEU A 105 12.89 -2.61 7.21
C LEU A 105 13.24 -1.13 7.15
N ILE A 106 13.15 -0.53 5.96
CA ILE A 106 13.15 0.92 5.77
C ILE A 106 11.71 1.40 5.71
N VAL A 107 11.35 2.38 6.53
CA VAL A 107 10.07 3.09 6.38
C VAL A 107 10.20 4.11 5.26
N SER A 108 9.50 3.91 4.15
CA SER A 108 9.63 4.77 2.98
C SER A 108 8.59 5.89 2.98
N GLU A 109 7.31 5.55 2.97
CA GLU A 109 6.25 6.52 2.73
C GLU A 109 5.05 6.31 3.65
N GLY A 110 4.35 7.41 3.94
CA GLY A 110 3.03 7.41 4.58
C GLY A 110 2.04 8.19 3.72
N LEU A 111 0.86 7.61 3.51
CA LEU A 111 -0.20 8.12 2.63
C LEU A 111 -1.52 8.15 3.40
N ALA A 112 -2.39 9.13 3.14
CA ALA A 112 -3.78 9.06 3.57
C ALA A 112 -4.74 9.17 2.38
N PHE A 113 -5.87 8.50 2.52
CA PHE A 113 -6.93 8.43 1.52
C PHE A 113 -8.26 8.73 2.17
N GLU A 114 -9.04 9.64 1.58
CA GLU A 114 -10.47 9.75 1.86
C GLU A 114 -11.28 9.20 0.68
N LEU A 115 -12.14 8.22 0.96
CA LEU A 115 -13.12 7.71 0.01
C LEU A 115 -14.51 8.21 0.42
N SER A 116 -15.24 8.82 -0.50
CA SER A 116 -16.62 9.27 -0.30
C SER A 116 -17.62 8.39 -1.06
N LYS A 117 -18.91 8.43 -0.68
CA LYS A 117 -19.98 7.77 -1.44
C LYS A 117 -20.00 8.25 -2.90
N GLY A 118 -20.21 7.31 -3.81
CA GLY A 118 -20.18 7.55 -5.26
C GLY A 118 -18.78 7.47 -5.87
N GLU A 119 -17.74 7.40 -5.07
CA GLU A 119 -16.37 7.18 -5.54
C GLU A 119 -16.02 5.69 -5.58
N THR A 120 -15.15 5.32 -6.51
CA THR A 120 -14.76 3.93 -6.75
C THR A 120 -13.47 3.52 -6.05
N GLY A 121 -12.64 4.50 -5.63
CA GLY A 121 -11.30 4.24 -5.13
C GLY A 121 -10.34 3.73 -6.22
N PHE A 122 -9.35 2.93 -5.82
CA PHE A 122 -8.46 2.24 -6.78
C PHE A 122 -9.13 0.99 -7.32
N THR A 123 -8.99 0.74 -8.62
CA THR A 123 -9.34 -0.53 -9.27
C THR A 123 -8.32 -1.63 -8.89
N TRP A 124 -8.51 -2.85 -9.39
CA TRP A 124 -7.52 -3.92 -9.22
C TRP A 124 -6.13 -3.48 -9.69
N HIS A 125 -5.18 -3.54 -8.77
CA HIS A 125 -3.78 -3.23 -9.00
C HIS A 125 -2.91 -3.98 -7.99
N TYR A 126 -1.62 -4.06 -8.29
CA TYR A 126 -0.57 -4.30 -7.30
C TYR A 126 0.14 -2.97 -7.05
N ASP A 127 1.00 -2.87 -6.03
CA ASP A 127 1.61 -1.60 -5.62
C ASP A 127 2.75 -1.12 -6.58
N SER A 128 2.54 -1.21 -7.90
CA SER A 128 3.51 -0.85 -8.94
C SER A 128 4.05 0.56 -8.74
N LEU A 129 3.18 1.56 -8.59
CA LEU A 129 3.58 2.94 -8.37
C LEU A 129 4.22 3.18 -7.03
N SER A 130 3.83 2.46 -5.98
CA SER A 130 4.40 2.65 -4.65
C SER A 130 5.80 2.05 -4.52
N PHE A 131 6.16 1.04 -5.32
CA PHE A 131 7.47 0.37 -5.25
C PHE A 131 8.27 0.36 -6.57
N ARG A 132 7.87 1.16 -7.56
CA ARG A 132 8.53 1.23 -8.88
C ARG A 132 10.03 1.54 -8.87
N PHE A 133 10.55 2.09 -7.76
CA PHE A 133 11.95 2.50 -7.63
C PHE A 133 12.86 1.45 -6.99
N ILE A 134 12.34 0.31 -6.52
CA ILE A 134 13.17 -0.81 -6.05
C ILE A 134 13.17 -1.94 -7.09
N ARG A 135 14.17 -2.83 -7.07
CA ARG A 135 14.19 -3.95 -8.03
C ARG A 135 12.95 -4.84 -7.86
N PRO A 136 12.48 -5.53 -8.92
CA PRO A 136 11.38 -6.50 -8.81
C PRO A 136 11.57 -7.53 -7.70
N VAL A 137 12.80 -8.04 -7.55
CA VAL A 137 13.18 -9.06 -6.56
C VAL A 137 13.29 -8.54 -5.13
N ASP A 138 13.39 -7.22 -4.93
CA ASP A 138 13.54 -6.66 -3.58
C ASP A 138 12.17 -6.62 -2.88
N PRO A 139 12.02 -7.13 -1.65
CA PRO A 139 10.75 -7.11 -0.94
C PRO A 139 10.28 -5.69 -0.62
N GLY A 140 8.96 -5.49 -0.71
CA GLY A 140 8.28 -4.27 -0.28
C GLY A 140 6.94 -4.63 0.33
N TYR A 141 6.50 -3.85 1.31
CA TYR A 141 5.32 -4.14 2.11
C TYR A 141 4.52 -2.89 2.41
N SER A 142 3.24 -3.11 2.67
CA SER A 142 2.25 -2.08 2.86
C SER A 142 1.42 -2.42 4.08
N ILE A 143 1.28 -1.46 5.00
CA ILE A 143 0.34 -1.56 6.10
C ILE A 143 -0.80 -0.58 5.82
N TRP A 144 -1.99 -1.11 5.61
CA TRP A 144 -3.21 -0.33 5.46
C TRP A 144 -3.98 -0.30 6.78
N VAL A 145 -4.32 0.91 7.23
CA VAL A 145 -4.99 1.16 8.50
C VAL A 145 -6.29 1.92 8.23
N PRO A 146 -7.46 1.27 8.32
CA PRO A 146 -8.71 1.99 8.23
C PRO A 146 -8.90 2.84 9.48
N LEU A 147 -9.28 4.10 9.29
CA LEU A 147 -9.57 5.01 10.40
C LEU A 147 -11.06 5.05 10.73
N ASN A 148 -11.86 4.23 10.05
CA ASN A 148 -13.27 3.97 10.32
C ASN A 148 -13.44 2.45 10.43
N ARG A 149 -14.42 1.98 11.20
CA ARG A 149 -14.80 0.55 11.14
C ARG A 149 -15.19 0.17 9.72
N ILE A 150 -14.75 -1.00 9.28
CA ILE A 150 -15.05 -1.57 7.97
C ILE A 150 -15.94 -2.78 8.15
N ASP A 151 -17.02 -2.77 7.38
CA ASP A 151 -17.98 -3.86 7.26
C ASP A 151 -18.13 -4.13 5.76
N PRO A 152 -17.76 -5.31 5.25
CA PRO A 152 -17.88 -5.65 3.82
C PRO A 152 -19.30 -5.46 3.27
N ASP A 153 -20.33 -5.61 4.10
CA ASP A 153 -21.71 -5.38 3.70
C ASP A 153 -22.02 -3.91 3.46
N ARG A 154 -21.25 -3.00 4.07
CA ARG A 154 -21.34 -1.54 3.91
C ARG A 154 -20.27 -0.98 2.95
N GLY A 155 -19.26 -1.78 2.62
CA GLY A 155 -18.18 -1.43 1.72
C GLY A 155 -17.18 -0.43 2.33
N GLY A 156 -16.37 0.18 1.48
CA GLY A 156 -15.29 1.09 1.90
C GLY A 156 -14.00 0.39 2.35
N GLY A 157 -13.98 -0.94 2.43
CA GLY A 157 -12.79 -1.73 2.75
C GLY A 157 -11.80 -1.90 1.59
N MET A 158 -11.08 -3.01 1.64
CA MET A 158 -10.25 -3.51 0.55
C MET A 158 -10.71 -4.92 0.15
N ALA A 159 -10.63 -5.20 -1.14
CA ALA A 159 -10.67 -6.55 -1.67
C ALA A 159 -9.27 -6.92 -2.14
N TYR A 160 -8.84 -8.14 -1.89
CA TYR A 160 -7.50 -8.61 -2.24
C TYR A 160 -7.48 -10.12 -2.53
N ILE A 161 -6.43 -10.58 -3.21
CA ILE A 161 -6.30 -11.97 -3.66
C ILE A 161 -5.00 -12.57 -3.13
N PRO A 162 -5.01 -13.82 -2.64
CA PRO A 162 -3.80 -14.52 -2.24
C PRO A 162 -2.76 -14.62 -3.36
N GLU A 163 -1.51 -14.34 -3.03
CA GLU A 163 -0.38 -14.52 -3.95
C GLU A 163 -0.21 -15.98 -4.39
N SER A 164 -0.67 -16.93 -3.58
CA SER A 164 -0.71 -18.35 -3.95
C SER A 164 -1.66 -18.66 -5.11
N LEU A 165 -2.61 -17.76 -5.42
CA LEU A 165 -3.48 -17.86 -6.59
C LEU A 165 -2.90 -17.06 -7.76
N LEU A 166 -2.61 -15.77 -7.53
CA LEU A 166 -1.95 -14.93 -8.52
C LEU A 166 -1.13 -13.84 -7.83
N SER A 167 0.19 -13.85 -8.02
CA SER A 167 1.08 -12.79 -7.54
C SER A 167 1.39 -11.77 -8.65
N GLY A 168 1.37 -10.48 -8.29
CA GLY A 168 1.85 -9.38 -9.13
C GLY A 168 3.38 -9.31 -9.29
N LEU A 169 4.14 -10.25 -8.70
CA LEU A 169 5.60 -10.29 -8.84
C LEU A 169 6.04 -10.40 -10.31
N PHE A 170 5.32 -11.21 -11.10
CA PHE A 170 5.58 -11.32 -12.53
C PHE A 170 5.38 -9.99 -13.25
N ASN A 171 4.36 -9.21 -12.87
CA ASN A 171 4.12 -7.90 -13.44
C ASN A 171 5.26 -6.92 -13.13
N PHE A 172 5.84 -6.92 -11.91
CA PHE A 172 7.05 -6.14 -11.64
C PHE A 172 8.23 -6.54 -12.53
N GLN A 173 8.43 -7.85 -12.77
CA GLN A 173 9.49 -8.32 -13.66
C GLN A 173 9.26 -7.83 -15.10
N LEU A 174 8.02 -7.93 -15.60
CA LEU A 174 7.64 -7.37 -16.90
C LEU A 174 7.88 -5.86 -16.96
N SER A 175 7.47 -5.12 -15.93
CA SER A 175 7.71 -3.67 -15.84
C SER A 175 9.19 -3.33 -15.98
N SER A 176 10.08 -4.03 -15.25
CA SER A 176 11.53 -3.79 -15.35
C SER A 176 12.07 -4.12 -16.75
N LEU A 177 11.63 -5.23 -17.37
CA LEU A 177 12.05 -5.61 -18.73
C LEU A 177 11.56 -4.62 -19.79
N LEU A 178 10.28 -4.26 -19.76
CA LEU A 178 9.66 -3.34 -20.73
C LEU A 178 10.23 -1.93 -20.59
N SER A 179 10.42 -1.45 -19.34
CA SER A 179 11.04 -0.14 -19.10
C SER A 179 12.48 -0.11 -19.63
N LYS A 180 13.28 -1.16 -19.40
CA LYS A 180 14.64 -1.26 -19.95
C LYS A 180 14.64 -1.30 -21.48
N LYS A 181 13.70 -1.98 -22.12
CA LYS A 181 13.56 -2.02 -23.58
C LYS A 181 13.19 -0.63 -24.14
N MET A 182 12.19 0.02 -23.52
CA MET A 182 11.74 1.35 -23.90
C MET A 182 12.88 2.38 -23.83
N ARG A 183 13.68 2.37 -22.76
CA ARG A 183 14.84 3.28 -22.61
C ARG A 183 15.94 3.09 -23.66
N LYS A 184 16.04 1.88 -24.22
CA LYS A 184 16.95 1.60 -25.34
C LYS A 184 16.36 2.01 -26.70
N GLY A 185 15.21 2.69 -26.73
CA GLY A 185 14.49 3.06 -27.96
C GLY A 185 13.76 1.89 -28.61
N GLY A 186 13.61 0.75 -27.92
CA GLY A 186 12.95 -0.42 -28.46
C GLY A 186 11.43 -0.31 -28.40
N ASP A 187 10.75 -0.81 -29.44
CA ASP A 187 9.29 -0.92 -29.44
C ASP A 187 8.81 -1.99 -28.46
N ILE A 188 7.88 -1.60 -27.58
CA ILE A 188 7.26 -2.47 -26.57
C ILE A 188 5.83 -2.90 -26.96
N SER A 189 5.27 -2.37 -28.05
CA SER A 189 3.89 -2.57 -28.48
C SER A 189 3.51 -4.05 -28.61
N VAL A 190 4.42 -4.87 -29.12
CA VAL A 190 4.26 -6.31 -29.32
C VAL A 190 3.95 -7.05 -28.01
N MET A 191 4.51 -6.59 -26.89
CA MET A 191 4.25 -7.18 -25.57
C MET A 191 3.18 -6.42 -24.78
N SER A 192 3.14 -5.09 -24.87
CA SER A 192 2.18 -4.29 -24.12
C SER A 192 0.74 -4.51 -24.60
N SER A 193 0.52 -4.73 -25.90
CA SER A 193 -0.84 -4.85 -26.46
C SER A 193 -1.57 -6.13 -25.99
N PRO A 194 -0.94 -7.33 -25.99
CA PRO A 194 -1.53 -8.51 -25.36
C PRO A 194 -1.76 -8.34 -23.86
N LEU A 195 -0.80 -7.76 -23.12
CA LEU A 195 -0.95 -7.52 -21.68
C LEU A 195 -2.14 -6.60 -21.40
N GLN A 196 -2.31 -5.53 -22.17
CA GLN A 196 -3.43 -4.60 -22.01
C GLN A 196 -4.78 -5.31 -22.12
N LYS A 197 -4.92 -6.26 -23.06
CA LYS A 197 -6.15 -7.06 -23.22
C LYS A 197 -6.42 -7.97 -22.02
N ILE A 198 -5.36 -8.44 -21.35
CA ILE A 198 -5.45 -9.32 -20.18
C ILE A 198 -5.80 -8.52 -18.91
N PHE A 199 -5.34 -7.28 -18.78
CA PHE A 199 -5.41 -6.51 -17.53
C PHE A 199 -6.37 -5.30 -17.55
N SER A 200 -7.05 -5.01 -18.65
CA SER A 200 -8.06 -3.93 -18.68
C SER A 200 -9.28 -4.24 -17.80
N THR A 201 -9.97 -3.23 -17.27
CA THR A 201 -11.14 -3.31 -16.34
C THR A 201 -12.43 -3.86 -16.94
N SER A 202 -12.33 -4.69 -17.97
CA SER A 202 -13.42 -5.49 -18.53
C SER A 202 -12.85 -6.77 -19.15
N SER A 203 -11.71 -7.23 -18.61
CA SER A 203 -10.93 -8.34 -19.13
C SER A 203 -11.23 -9.62 -18.37
N LEU A 204 -10.69 -10.72 -18.91
CA LEU A 204 -10.75 -12.06 -18.34
C LEU A 204 -10.33 -12.14 -16.87
N LEU A 205 -9.39 -11.29 -16.42
CA LEU A 205 -8.88 -11.37 -15.04
C LEU A 205 -9.80 -10.76 -14.00
N GLU A 206 -10.67 -9.82 -14.37
CA GLU A 206 -11.55 -9.18 -13.38
C GLU A 206 -12.58 -10.16 -12.81
N GLU A 207 -13.14 -11.03 -13.66
CA GLU A 207 -14.06 -12.09 -13.21
C GLU A 207 -13.36 -13.05 -12.25
N VAL A 208 -12.16 -13.52 -12.62
CA VAL A 208 -11.32 -14.36 -11.74
C VAL A 208 -11.02 -13.66 -10.42
N PHE A 209 -10.75 -12.36 -10.46
CA PHE A 209 -10.48 -11.58 -9.26
C PHE A 209 -11.69 -11.43 -8.36
N GLU A 210 -12.87 -11.12 -8.91
CA GLU A 210 -14.09 -11.00 -8.13
C GLU A 210 -14.58 -12.33 -7.55
N GLU A 211 -14.35 -13.45 -8.24
CA GLU A 211 -14.67 -14.80 -7.75
C GLU A 211 -13.77 -15.25 -6.59
N ASN A 212 -12.51 -14.80 -6.57
CA ASN A 212 -11.49 -15.29 -5.63
C ASN A 212 -11.06 -14.25 -4.59
N LYS A 213 -11.67 -13.06 -4.59
CA LYS A 213 -11.33 -12.01 -3.63
C LYS A 213 -11.70 -12.41 -2.21
N LEU A 214 -10.94 -11.83 -1.29
CA LEU A 214 -11.23 -11.81 0.13
C LEU A 214 -11.49 -10.37 0.55
N GLU A 215 -12.48 -10.18 1.43
CA GLU A 215 -12.82 -8.91 2.05
C GLU A 215 -12.99 -9.17 3.55
N ASP A 216 -12.18 -8.49 4.37
CA ASP A 216 -12.25 -8.59 5.83
C ASP A 216 -13.06 -7.43 6.43
N GLU A 217 -13.70 -7.69 7.56
CA GLU A 217 -14.12 -6.65 8.49
C GLU A 217 -12.92 -6.09 9.26
N PHE A 218 -12.97 -4.81 9.64
CA PHE A 218 -11.92 -4.18 10.44
C PHE A 218 -12.52 -3.35 11.56
N ASP A 219 -12.10 -3.63 12.79
CA ASP A 219 -12.30 -2.75 13.92
C ASP A 219 -11.26 -1.62 13.93
N LEU A 220 -11.56 -0.56 14.69
CA LEU A 220 -10.58 0.50 14.91
C LEU A 220 -9.38 -0.06 15.67
N GLY A 221 -8.19 0.07 15.09
CA GLY A 221 -6.96 -0.48 15.63
C GLY A 221 -6.41 -1.65 14.81
N ASP A 222 -7.26 -2.31 14.01
CA ASP A 222 -6.85 -3.35 13.09
C ASP A 222 -6.03 -2.77 11.93
N ALA A 223 -5.18 -3.61 11.33
CA ALA A 223 -4.40 -3.26 10.16
C ALA A 223 -4.25 -4.44 9.20
N LEU A 224 -4.16 -4.16 7.91
CA LEU A 224 -3.80 -5.14 6.89
C LEU A 224 -2.33 -4.94 6.50
N LEU A 225 -1.48 -5.93 6.75
CA LEU A 225 -0.11 -5.97 6.23
C LEU A 225 -0.08 -6.84 4.97
N PHE A 226 0.49 -6.35 3.88
CA PHE A 226 0.58 -7.09 2.62
C PHE A 226 1.86 -6.79 1.84
N THR A 227 2.31 -7.72 1.02
CA THR A 227 3.46 -7.55 0.12
C THR A 227 3.07 -6.63 -1.03
N LYS A 228 4.07 -5.99 -1.65
CA LYS A 228 3.88 -5.12 -2.84
C LYS A 228 3.21 -5.81 -4.03
N SER A 229 3.20 -7.14 -4.03
CA SER A 229 2.76 -7.98 -5.13
C SER A 229 1.36 -8.56 -4.94
N VAL A 230 0.71 -8.34 -3.78
CA VAL A 230 -0.71 -8.67 -3.59
C VAL A 230 -1.58 -7.80 -4.49
N TRP A 231 -2.39 -8.45 -5.32
CA TRP A 231 -3.46 -7.78 -6.06
C TRP A 231 -4.55 -7.34 -5.10
N HIS A 232 -4.92 -6.07 -5.19
CA HIS A 232 -5.96 -5.49 -4.35
C HIS A 232 -6.68 -4.34 -5.05
N ARG A 233 -7.86 -4.01 -4.52
CA ARG A 233 -8.63 -2.83 -4.90
C ARG A 233 -9.36 -2.25 -3.70
N THR A 234 -9.81 -1.01 -3.85
CA THR A 234 -10.79 -0.44 -2.91
C THR A 234 -12.16 -1.07 -3.16
N THR A 235 -12.89 -1.37 -2.08
CA THR A 235 -14.33 -1.65 -2.19
C THR A 235 -15.10 -0.33 -2.08
N PRO A 236 -15.97 0.03 -3.04
CA PRO A 236 -16.77 1.25 -2.98
C PRO A 236 -17.62 1.35 -1.71
N LEU A 237 -17.88 2.56 -1.21
CA LEU A 237 -18.83 2.77 -0.13
C LEU A 237 -20.26 2.54 -0.63
N LYS A 238 -20.99 1.62 0.02
CA LYS A 238 -22.40 1.37 -0.31
C LYS A 238 -23.29 2.43 0.34
N LYS A 239 -24.56 2.51 -0.10
CA LYS A 239 -25.53 3.49 0.42
C LYS A 239 -25.72 3.40 1.95
N SER A 240 -25.63 2.19 2.51
CA SER A 240 -25.70 1.90 3.95
C SER A 240 -24.42 2.26 4.73
N GLY A 241 -23.32 2.54 4.04
CA GLY A 241 -22.04 2.96 4.63
C GLY A 241 -22.04 4.42 5.12
N PRO A 242 -20.93 4.87 5.74
CA PRO A 242 -20.72 6.28 6.08
C PRO A 242 -20.59 7.15 4.81
N GLU A 243 -20.79 8.46 4.94
CA GLU A 243 -20.63 9.41 3.82
C GLU A 243 -19.19 9.45 3.29
N SER A 244 -18.20 9.34 4.17
CA SER A 244 -16.80 9.12 3.81
C SER A 244 -16.07 8.25 4.82
N ARG A 245 -14.95 7.68 4.40
CA ARG A 245 -14.00 6.96 5.25
C ARG A 245 -12.58 7.41 5.00
N LEU A 246 -11.77 7.40 6.05
CA LEU A 246 -10.35 7.68 5.99
C LEU A 246 -9.56 6.38 6.15
N ALA A 247 -8.41 6.29 5.48
CA ALA A 247 -7.44 5.23 5.71
C ALA A 247 -6.01 5.77 5.53
N ILE A 248 -5.05 5.11 6.17
CA ILE A 248 -3.62 5.37 6.03
C ILE A 248 -2.96 4.16 5.37
N ALA A 249 -1.96 4.40 4.51
CA ALA A 249 -1.02 3.37 4.12
C ALA A 249 0.40 3.76 4.55
N ILE A 250 1.13 2.80 5.14
CA ILE A 250 2.54 2.92 5.48
C ILE A 250 3.30 1.95 4.58
N ARG A 251 4.33 2.44 3.88
CA ARG A 251 5.15 1.64 2.97
C ARG A 251 6.48 1.31 3.63
N LEU A 252 6.88 0.05 3.53
CA LEU A 252 8.08 -0.53 4.11
C LEU A 252 8.88 -1.23 3.00
N LEU A 253 10.21 -1.17 3.07
CA LEU A 253 11.12 -1.82 2.13
C LEU A 253 12.05 -2.75 2.90
N ASP A 254 12.51 -3.84 2.28
CA ASP A 254 13.67 -4.55 2.83
C ASP A 254 14.87 -3.59 2.91
N TRP A 255 15.63 -3.62 4.00
CA TRP A 255 16.76 -2.71 4.20
C TRP A 255 17.90 -2.86 3.17
N ARG A 256 17.97 -3.99 2.47
CA ARG A 256 18.90 -4.26 1.36
C ARG A 256 18.31 -3.90 -0.01
N SER A 257 17.11 -3.32 -0.06
CA SER A 257 16.49 -2.87 -1.31
C SER A 257 17.41 -1.93 -2.08
N ARG A 258 17.47 -2.14 -3.40
CA ARG A 258 18.32 -1.38 -4.31
C ARG A 258 17.50 -0.58 -5.29
N LEU A 259 18.03 0.58 -5.66
CA LEU A 259 17.41 1.45 -6.65
C LEU A 259 17.33 0.72 -8.01
N ASP A 260 16.15 0.74 -8.64
CA ASP A 260 15.96 0.41 -10.06
C ASP A 260 15.44 1.67 -10.78
N ARG A 261 16.37 2.49 -11.28
CA ARG A 261 16.04 3.71 -12.03
C ARG A 261 15.26 3.38 -13.30
N GLY A 262 15.47 2.21 -13.88
CA GLY A 262 14.79 1.82 -15.09
C GLY A 262 13.33 1.56 -14.93
N MET A 263 13.00 0.70 -13.97
CA MET A 263 11.61 0.50 -13.63
C MET A 263 10.98 1.79 -13.12
N PHE A 264 11.72 2.60 -12.34
CA PHE A 264 11.21 3.89 -11.85
C PHE A 264 10.75 4.79 -12.99
N GLU A 265 11.60 4.99 -14.01
CA GLU A 265 11.30 5.85 -15.15
C GLU A 265 10.13 5.30 -15.97
N GLY A 266 10.17 4.02 -16.36
CA GLY A 266 9.12 3.45 -17.21
C GLY A 266 7.75 3.33 -16.54
N GLU A 267 7.71 2.97 -15.25
CA GLU A 267 6.46 2.99 -14.48
C GLU A 267 5.98 4.40 -14.21
N THR A 268 6.88 5.36 -14.01
CA THR A 268 6.48 6.77 -13.88
C THR A 268 5.85 7.27 -15.17
N ASP A 269 6.44 6.97 -16.34
CA ASP A 269 5.94 7.49 -17.61
C ASP A 269 4.61 6.84 -18.02
N SER A 270 4.38 5.58 -17.65
CA SER A 270 3.12 4.87 -17.90
C SER A 270 2.04 5.10 -16.85
N GLY A 271 2.38 5.74 -15.72
CA GLY A 271 1.47 5.90 -14.58
C GLY A 271 1.21 4.62 -13.81
N GLY A 272 2.13 3.65 -13.83
CA GLY A 272 2.03 2.41 -13.05
C GLY A 272 1.50 1.21 -13.82
N GLY A 273 1.25 1.40 -15.11
CA GLY A 273 0.63 0.39 -15.95
C GLY A 273 1.63 -0.45 -16.73
N MET A 274 2.95 -0.28 -16.52
CA MET A 274 3.94 -0.81 -17.45
C MET A 274 3.86 -2.35 -17.55
N GLY A 275 3.81 -3.03 -16.41
CA GLY A 275 3.70 -4.49 -16.31
C GLY A 275 2.33 -5.04 -16.70
N MET A 276 1.34 -4.18 -16.92
CA MET A 276 0.00 -4.51 -17.41
C MET A 276 -0.19 -4.12 -18.88
N GLY A 277 0.82 -3.51 -19.51
CA GLY A 277 0.71 -2.98 -20.86
C GLY A 277 -0.25 -1.78 -20.98
N VAL A 278 -0.61 -1.17 -19.85
CA VAL A 278 -1.51 -0.02 -19.79
C VAL A 278 -0.69 1.26 -19.68
N ASN A 279 -1.15 2.33 -20.31
CA ASN A 279 -0.58 3.67 -20.14
C ASN A 279 -1.65 4.61 -19.63
N TRP A 280 -1.60 4.94 -18.34
CA TRP A 280 -2.49 5.89 -17.68
C TRP A 280 -1.98 7.33 -17.74
N GLY A 281 -0.79 7.53 -18.31
CA GLY A 281 -0.10 8.80 -18.41
C GLY A 281 0.74 9.10 -17.17
N LYS A 282 1.77 9.93 -17.37
CA LYS A 282 2.70 10.33 -16.33
C LYS A 282 1.96 11.04 -15.19
N PRO A 283 1.97 10.50 -13.97
CA PRO A 283 1.36 11.17 -12.84
C PRO A 283 2.23 12.37 -12.49
N LYS A 284 1.63 13.53 -12.22
CA LYS A 284 2.33 14.74 -11.74
C LYS A 284 2.88 14.60 -10.31
N GLN A 285 2.81 13.40 -9.77
CA GLN A 285 3.11 13.04 -8.40
C GLN A 285 4.54 12.51 -8.30
N THR A 286 5.39 13.22 -7.56
CA THR A 286 6.80 12.86 -7.30
C THR A 286 6.98 12.72 -5.81
N PHE A 287 7.14 11.53 -5.25
CA PHE A 287 7.17 11.44 -3.79
C PHE A 287 8.37 10.68 -3.24
N TYR A 288 8.39 9.35 -3.14
CA TYR A 288 9.56 8.73 -2.51
C TYR A 288 10.72 8.36 -3.45
N GLY A 289 10.47 7.71 -4.59
CA GLY A 289 11.55 7.21 -5.46
C GLY A 289 12.43 8.27 -6.12
N SER A 290 11.89 9.48 -6.37
CA SER A 290 12.60 10.57 -7.07
C SER A 290 13.65 11.27 -6.22
N GLN A 291 13.60 11.14 -4.89
CA GLN A 291 14.54 11.83 -4.00
C GLN A 291 15.95 11.21 -4.01
N PHE A 292 16.07 9.95 -4.47
CA PHE A 292 17.32 9.22 -4.51
C PHE A 292 18.23 9.71 -5.63
N VAL A 293 18.83 10.89 -5.41
CA VAL A 293 19.74 11.56 -6.36
C VAL A 293 21.21 11.34 -6.02
N ASP A 294 21.51 10.80 -4.84
CA ASP A 294 22.84 10.62 -4.26
C ASP A 294 23.33 9.16 -4.23
N VAL A 295 22.54 8.23 -4.77
CA VAL A 295 22.90 6.81 -4.95
C VAL A 295 22.78 6.40 -6.41
N ALA A 296 23.65 5.50 -6.87
CA ALA A 296 23.63 5.01 -8.25
C ALA A 296 22.50 4.00 -8.49
N ASP A 297 22.18 3.74 -9.76
CA ASP A 297 21.30 2.62 -10.13
C ASP A 297 21.91 1.29 -9.64
N GLY A 298 21.09 0.44 -9.03
CA GLY A 298 21.54 -0.83 -8.45
C GLY A 298 22.21 -0.74 -7.06
N ASP A 299 22.45 0.46 -6.53
CA ASP A 299 22.94 0.64 -5.16
C ASP A 299 21.82 0.53 -4.12
N GLU A 300 22.21 0.12 -2.92
CA GLU A 300 21.29 -0.03 -1.78
C GLU A 300 20.79 1.32 -1.29
N LEU A 301 19.47 1.44 -1.15
CA LEU A 301 18.82 2.70 -0.78
C LEU A 301 19.26 3.22 0.59
N ARG A 302 19.59 2.34 1.53
CA ARG A 302 20.10 2.70 2.86
C ARG A 302 21.39 3.54 2.86
N LYS A 303 22.09 3.63 1.73
CA LYS A 303 23.28 4.49 1.58
C LYS A 303 22.91 5.94 1.25
N SER A 304 21.68 6.21 0.84
CA SER A 304 21.20 7.56 0.55
C SER A 304 20.93 8.34 1.83
N ARG A 305 21.27 9.63 1.83
CA ARG A 305 20.88 10.57 2.90
C ARG A 305 19.37 10.80 2.98
N PHE A 306 18.64 10.43 1.93
CA PHE A 306 17.19 10.53 1.84
C PHE A 306 16.50 9.21 2.21
N CYS A 307 17.26 8.19 2.63
CA CYS A 307 16.69 6.96 3.16
C CYS A 307 15.87 7.26 4.41
N GLY A 308 14.72 6.61 4.51
CA GLY A 308 13.91 6.65 5.70
C GLY A 308 14.55 5.85 6.86
N PRO A 309 13.95 5.93 8.06
CA PRO A 309 14.48 5.22 9.22
C PRO A 309 14.44 3.71 9.01
N ILE A 310 15.50 3.05 9.46
CA ILE A 310 15.60 1.59 9.50
C ILE A 310 15.06 1.12 10.86
N ILE A 311 14.17 0.13 10.85
CA ILE A 311 13.47 -0.38 12.03
C ILE A 311 13.71 -1.85 12.27
#